data_AF-A0A3B9XDC3-F1
#
_entry.id   AF-A0A3B9XDC3-F1
#
_cell.length_a   1.000
_cell.length_b   1.000
_cell.length_c   1.000
_cell.angle_alpha   90.00
_cell.angle_beta   90.00
_cell.angle_gamma   90.00
#
_symmetry.space_group_name_H-M   'P 1'
#
loop_
_entity.id
_entity.type
_entity.pdbx_description
1 polymer ?
#
loop_
_entity_poly.entity_id
_entity_poly.type
_entity_poly.pdbx_seq_one_letter_code
_entity_poly.pdbx_strand_id
1 'polypeptide(L)'
;GGVITIGRVANHSYDAGLSVFLKTMAIISINLFLLNLLPVPVLDGGHLVFYGLEALKGSPVSMKKLEIAQQVGLMLLLLLMAFALFNDVSNLFSSQW
;
A
#
# COMPACT_ATOMS: atom_id res chain seq x y z
N GLY A 1 4.90 9.10 -7.02
CA GLY A 1 3.67 9.23 -7.81
C GLY A 1 2.56 8.57 -7.06
N GLY A 2 1.39 9.20 -6.93
CA GLY A 2 0.25 8.55 -6.31
C GLY A 2 -0.49 7.64 -7.28
N VAL A 3 -1.67 7.21 -6.85
CA VAL A 3 -2.57 6.25 -7.52
C VAL A 3 -2.78 6.61 -9.01
N ILE A 4 -2.98 7.89 -9.33
CA ILE A 4 -3.27 8.30 -10.71
C ILE A 4 -2.02 8.21 -11.59
N THR A 5 -0.84 8.50 -11.03
CA THR A 5 0.43 8.39 -11.76
C THR A 5 0.74 6.94 -12.10
N ILE A 6 0.49 6.01 -11.16
CA ILE A 6 0.67 4.57 -11.37
C ILE A 6 -0.27 4.08 -12.49
N GLY A 7 -1.52 4.53 -12.50
CA GLY A 7 -2.47 4.22 -13.58
C GLY A 7 -2.01 4.72 -14.95
N ARG A 8 -1.43 5.93 -15.04
CA ARG A 8 -0.85 6.44 -16.29
C ARG A 8 0.35 5.62 -16.76
N VAL A 9 1.24 5.24 -15.85
CA VAL A 9 2.41 4.39 -16.16
C VAL A 9 1.97 3.02 -16.66
N ALA A 10 0.91 2.45 -16.07
CA ALA A 10 0.34 1.18 -16.51
C ALA A 10 -0.32 1.26 -17.90
N ASN A 11 -1.04 2.34 -18.21
CA ASN A 11 -1.57 2.56 -19.55
C ASN A 11 -0.44 2.74 -20.58
N HIS A 12 0.55 3.55 -20.25
CA HIS A 12 1.64 3.81 -21.18
C HIS A 12 2.50 2.57 -21.44
N SER A 13 2.66 1.68 -20.45
CA SER A 13 3.37 0.42 -20.64
C SER A 13 2.60 -0.59 -21.49
N TYR A 14 1.26 -0.54 -21.50
CA TYR A 14 0.43 -1.33 -22.41
C TYR A 14 0.66 -0.92 -23.86
N ASP A 15 0.63 0.39 -24.13
CA ASP A 15 0.88 0.94 -25.47
C ASP A 15 2.31 0.67 -25.98
N ALA A 16 3.28 0.58 -25.06
CA ALA A 16 4.68 0.27 -25.36
C ALA A 16 4.96 -1.21 -25.70
N GLY A 17 3.95 -2.08 -25.61
CA GLY A 17 4.01 -3.49 -25.98
C GLY A 17 4.14 -4.46 -24.80
N LEU A 18 3.91 -5.74 -25.08
CA LEU A 18 3.72 -6.80 -24.08
C LEU A 18 4.92 -6.98 -23.13
N SER A 19 6.16 -6.87 -23.64
CA SER A 19 7.36 -7.04 -22.82
C SER A 19 7.51 -5.92 -21.78
N VAL A 20 7.24 -4.67 -22.17
CA VAL A 20 7.29 -3.50 -21.28
C VAL A 20 6.15 -3.56 -20.27
N PHE A 21 4.95 -3.93 -20.71
CA PHE A 21 3.79 -4.12 -19.85
C PHE A 21 4.08 -5.13 -18.72
N LEU A 22 4.57 -6.33 -19.07
CA LEU A 22 4.89 -7.38 -18.08
C LEU A 22 5.99 -6.93 -17.11
N LYS A 23 7.01 -6.21 -17.58
CA LYS A 23 8.08 -5.68 -16.72
C LYS A 23 7.53 -4.63 -15.74
N THR A 24 6.70 -3.71 -16.21
CA THR A 24 6.05 -2.72 -15.35
C THR A 24 5.14 -3.37 -14.31
N MET A 25 4.35 -4.37 -14.72
CA MET A 25 3.52 -5.15 -13.80
C MET A 25 4.35 -5.88 -12.75
N ALA A 26 5.46 -6.52 -13.14
CA ALA A 26 6.35 -7.18 -12.19
C ALA A 26 6.89 -6.20 -11.14
N ILE A 27 7.37 -5.02 -11.56
CA ILE A 27 7.90 -4.00 -10.65
C ILE A 27 6.82 -3.49 -9.70
N ILE A 28 5.62 -3.18 -10.20
CA ILE A 28 4.49 -2.74 -9.36
C ILE A 28 4.13 -3.83 -8.35
N SER A 29 4.05 -5.08 -8.79
CA SER A 29 3.67 -6.23 -7.96
C SER A 29 4.68 -6.49 -6.84
N ILE A 30 5.98 -6.44 -7.14
CA ILE A 30 7.05 -6.60 -6.14
C ILE A 30 6.99 -5.47 -5.11
N ASN A 31 6.78 -4.23 -5.55
CA ASN A 31 6.65 -3.10 -4.62
C ASN A 31 5.41 -3.25 -3.72
N LEU A 32 4.27 -3.66 -4.27
CA LEU A 32 3.06 -3.93 -3.48
C LEU A 32 3.28 -5.07 -2.49
N PHE A 33 3.95 -6.14 -2.90
CA PHE A 33 4.33 -7.24 -2.00
C PHE A 33 5.19 -6.76 -0.84
N LEU A 34 6.24 -5.98 -1.12
CA LEU A 34 7.14 -5.43 -0.09
C LEU A 34 6.41 -4.47 0.86
N LEU A 35 5.54 -3.60 0.32
CA LEU A 35 4.72 -2.69 1.13
C LEU A 35 3.75 -3.47 2.02
N ASN A 36 3.10 -4.51 1.48
CA ASN A 36 2.21 -5.38 2.25
C ASN A 36 2.94 -6.16 3.33
N LEU A 37 4.26 -6.37 3.26
CA LEU A 37 5.03 -7.04 4.31
C LEU A 37 5.41 -6.12 5.48
N LEU A 38 5.18 -4.80 5.36
CA LEU A 38 5.48 -3.85 6.44
C LEU A 38 4.61 -4.11 7.68
N PRO A 39 5.12 -3.83 8.90
CA PRO A 39 4.41 -4.07 10.16
C PRO A 39 3.34 -3.00 10.42
N VAL A 40 2.41 -2.83 9.47
CA VAL A 40 1.28 -1.90 9.58
C VAL A 40 0.03 -2.72 9.89
N PRO A 41 -0.72 -2.44 10.99
CA PRO A 41 -1.82 -3.28 11.46
C PRO A 41 -2.96 -3.58 10.47
N VAL A 42 -3.07 -2.79 9.40
CA VAL A 42 -4.09 -2.95 8.34
C VAL A 42 -3.57 -3.70 7.11
N LEU A 43 -2.25 -3.85 6.98
CA LEU A 43 -1.62 -4.59 5.89
C LEU A 43 -1.33 -6.03 6.33
N ASP A 44 -1.23 -6.93 5.35
CA ASP A 44 -1.00 -8.38 5.56
C ASP A 44 0.22 -8.67 6.47
N GLY A 45 1.25 -7.83 6.39
CA GLY A 45 2.48 -7.88 7.16
C GLY A 45 2.31 -7.57 8.63
N GLY A 46 1.31 -6.76 9.01
CA GLY A 46 0.95 -6.53 10.42
C GLY A 46 0.56 -7.86 11.08
N HIS A 47 -0.29 -8.64 10.42
CA HIS A 47 -0.70 -9.97 10.88
C HIS A 47 0.48 -10.94 10.96
N LEU A 48 1.36 -10.95 9.95
CA LEU A 48 2.56 -11.79 9.95
C LEU A 48 3.48 -11.49 11.14
N VAL A 49 3.71 -10.21 11.47
CA VAL A 49 4.52 -9.83 12.63
C VAL A 49 3.83 -10.22 13.94
N PHE A 50 2.50 -10.10 14.05
CA PHE A 50 1.78 -10.55 15.24
C PHE A 50 1.89 -12.07 15.45
N TYR A 51 1.71 -12.86 14.39
CA TYR A 51 1.89 -14.31 14.47
C TYR A 51 3.33 -14.70 14.79
N GLY A 52 4.32 -13.97 14.23
CA GLY A 52 5.73 -14.15 14.58
C GLY A 52 6.00 -13.86 16.06
N LEU A 53 5.45 -12.75 16.59
CA LEU A 53 5.56 -12.40 18.01
C LEU A 53 4.84 -13.41 18.91
N GLU A 54 3.70 -13.94 18.48
CA GLU A 54 2.95 -14.96 19.21
C GLU A 54 3.71 -16.30 19.24
N ALA A 55 4.32 -16.70 18.12
CA ALA A 55 5.17 -17.88 18.05
C ALA A 55 6.43 -17.75 18.94
N LEU A 56 7.03 -16.56 19.02
CA LEU A 56 8.16 -16.28 19.89
C LEU A 56 7.78 -16.19 21.38
N LYS A 57 6.62 -15.60 21.69
CA LYS A 57 6.15 -15.35 23.05
C LYS A 57 5.38 -16.55 23.65
N GLY A 58 4.85 -17.43 22.82
CA GLY A 58 4.08 -18.62 23.22
C GLY A 58 2.71 -18.32 23.85
N SER A 59 2.25 -17.07 23.82
CA SER A 59 0.98 -16.64 24.44
C SER A 59 0.22 -15.70 23.51
N PRO A 60 -1.12 -15.81 23.41
CA PRO A 60 -1.91 -14.99 22.52
C PRO A 60 -1.80 -13.49 22.86
N VAL A 61 -1.72 -12.66 21.83
CA VAL A 61 -1.73 -11.20 21.97
C VAL A 61 -3.15 -10.75 22.37
N SER A 62 -3.25 -9.80 23.30
CA SER A 62 -4.55 -9.32 23.79
C SER A 62 -5.39 -8.69 22.67
N MET A 63 -6.57 -9.25 22.41
CA MET A 63 -7.50 -8.84 21.35
C MET A 63 -7.82 -7.33 21.37
N LYS A 64 -7.99 -6.74 22.57
CA LYS A 64 -8.24 -5.29 22.71
C LYS A 64 -7.11 -4.42 22.13
N LYS A 65 -5.85 -4.84 22.26
CA LYS A 65 -4.71 -4.08 21.73
C LYS A 65 -4.65 -4.19 20.20
N LEU A 66 -5.05 -5.33 19.66
CA LEU A 66 -5.12 -5.57 18.21
C LEU A 66 -6.21 -4.71 17.55
N GLU A 67 -7.41 -4.69 18.12
CA GLU A 67 -8.52 -3.87 17.61
C GLU A 67 -8.17 -2.38 17.59
N ILE A 68 -7.55 -1.86 18.66
CA ILE A 68 -7.11 -0.47 18.73
C ILE A 68 -6.03 -0.19 17.66
N ALA A 69 -5.03 -1.08 17.53
CA ALA A 69 -3.98 -0.92 16.54
C ALA A 69 -4.54 -0.95 15.10
N GLN A 70 -5.51 -1.82 14.81
CA GLN A 70 -6.20 -1.88 13.53
C GLN A 70 -7.03 -0.62 13.26
N GLN A 71 -7.80 -0.13 14.21
CA GLN A 71 -8.59 1.09 14.05
C GLN A 71 -7.71 2.31 13.80
N VAL A 72 -6.63 2.46 14.58
CA VAL A 72 -5.65 3.55 14.39
C VAL A 72 -4.96 3.43 13.04
N GLY A 73 -4.53 2.21 12.67
CA GLY A 73 -3.91 1.95 11.38
C GLY A 73 -4.86 2.26 10.22
N LEU A 74 -6.16 1.95 10.34
CA LEU A 74 -7.15 2.17 9.30
C LEU A 74 -7.42 3.67 9.15
N MET A 75 -7.57 4.39 10.25
CA MET A 75 -7.74 5.83 10.22
C MET A 75 -6.54 6.52 9.55
N LEU A 76 -5.32 6.11 9.89
CA LEU A 76 -4.09 6.66 9.31
C LEU A 76 -3.98 6.32 7.81
N LEU A 77 -4.32 5.09 7.42
CA LEU A 77 -4.32 4.68 6.02
C LEU A 77 -5.33 5.49 5.21
N LEU A 78 -6.55 5.67 5.71
CA LEU A 78 -7.57 6.49 5.04
C LEU A 78 -7.14 7.94 4.89
N LEU A 79 -6.53 8.53 5.93
CA LEU A 79 -5.98 9.88 5.88
C LEU A 79 -4.87 9.99 4.82
N LEU A 80 -3.95 9.03 4.80
CA LEU A 80 -2.86 9.00 3.82
C LEU A 80 -3.38 8.81 2.39
N MET A 81 -4.40 7.97 2.21
CA MET A 81 -5.05 7.76 0.91
C MET A 81 -5.75 9.04 0.44
N ALA A 82 -6.50 9.72 1.32
CA ALA A 82 -7.12 11.01 1.01
C ALA A 82 -6.08 12.08 0.66
N PHE A 83 -4.98 12.16 1.42
CA PHE A 83 -3.87 13.07 1.14
C PHE A 83 -3.20 12.77 -0.20
N ALA A 84 -2.92 11.50 -0.50
CA ALA A 84 -2.32 11.08 -1.76
C ALA A 84 -3.23 11.40 -2.97
N LEU A 85 -4.53 11.16 -2.85
CA LEU A 85 -5.51 11.52 -3.87
C LEU A 85 -5.60 13.03 -4.07
N PHE A 86 -5.65 13.81 -2.98
CA PHE A 86 -5.65 15.27 -3.04
C PHE A 86 -4.39 15.79 -3.74
N ASN A 87 -3.23 15.25 -3.39
CA ASN A 87 -1.96 15.59 -4.02
C ASN A 87 -1.95 15.22 -5.51
N ASP A 88 -2.40 14.03 -5.89
CA ASP A 88 -2.48 13.62 -7.29
C ASP A 88 -3.40 14.54 -8.11
N VAL A 89 -4.57 14.88 -7.57
CA VAL A 89 -5.54 15.77 -8.22
C VAL A 89 -4.98 17.18 -8.35
N SER A 90 -4.36 17.72 -7.29
CA SER A 90 -3.68 19.03 -7.33
C SER A 90 -2.58 19.06 -8.38
N ASN A 91 -1.76 18.00 -8.46
CA ASN A 91 -0.71 17.89 -9.46
C ASN A 91 -1.27 17.88 -10.90
N LEU A 92 -2.40 17.20 -11.14
CA LEU A 92 -3.07 17.22 -12.45
C LEU A 92 -3.52 18.63 -12.84
N PHE A 93 -4.17 19.35 -11.93
CA PHE A 93 -4.64 20.72 -12.17
C PHE A 93 -3.48 21.70 -12.36
N SER A 94 -2.39 21.56 -11.61
CA SER A 94 -1.20 22.41 -11.76
C SER A 94 -0.46 22.18 -13.09
N SER A 95 -0.52 20.98 -13.66
CA SER A 95 0.16 20.64 -14.92
C SER A 95 -0.58 21.10 -16.19
N GLN A 96 -1.80 21.65 -16.05
CA GLN A 96 -2.65 22.10 -17.16
C GLN A 96 -2.61 23.62 -17.41
N TRP A 97 -1.75 24.37 -16.72
CA TRP A 97 -1.53 25.81 -16.94
C TRP A 97 -0.05 26.11 -17.25
#